data_AF-A0A936E7R9-F1
#
_entry.id   AF-A0A936E7R9-F1
#
_cell.length_a   1.000
_cell.length_b   1.000
_cell.length_c   1.000
_cell.angle_alpha   90.00
_cell.angle_beta   90.00
_cell.angle_gamma   90.00
#
_symmetry.space_group_name_H-M   'P 1'
#
loop_
_entity.id
_entity.type
_entity.pdbx_description
1 polymer ?
#
loop_
_entity_poly.entity_id
_entity_poly.type
_entity_poly.pdbx_seq_one_letter_code
_entity_poly.pdbx_strand_id
1 'polypeptide(L)'
;MQTLTVTKARQNLGSWLKRAAAGEDIGVIFGDKVIALRPVEVFSADYAEREYGMTSTEVASAAKRIAAEVAAAETVKFTPGLLARESTAHKKVPRRRK
;
A
#
# COMPACT_ATOMS: atom_id res chain seq x y z
N MET A 1 32.66 -14.64 10.35
CA MET A 1 32.30 -13.22 10.22
C MET A 1 33.48 -12.35 9.81
N GLN A 2 33.43 -11.70 8.65
CA GLN A 2 34.36 -10.65 8.21
C GLN A 2 33.68 -9.28 8.26
N THR A 3 34.20 -8.36 9.06
CA THR A 3 33.64 -7.01 9.23
C THR A 3 34.44 -5.95 8.49
N LEU A 4 33.76 -5.01 7.84
CA LEU A 4 34.33 -3.97 7.00
C LEU A 4 33.83 -2.60 7.43
N THR A 5 34.66 -1.56 7.29
CA THR A 5 34.19 -0.19 7.38
C THR A 5 33.36 0.18 6.14
N VAL A 6 32.45 1.13 6.26
CA VAL A 6 31.64 1.64 5.14
C VAL A 6 32.51 1.98 3.93
N THR A 7 33.65 2.65 4.14
CA THR A 7 34.57 3.04 3.06
C THR A 7 35.11 1.83 2.30
N LYS A 8 35.53 0.77 3.01
CA LYS A 8 36.07 -0.45 2.41
C LYS A 8 35.00 -1.29 1.73
N ALA A 9 33.78 -1.28 2.28
CA ALA A 9 32.62 -1.90 1.65
C ALA A 9 32.27 -1.19 0.33
N ARG A 10 32.25 0.15 0.29
CA ARG A 10 31.96 0.95 -0.91
C ARG A 10 32.96 0.73 -2.04
N GLN A 11 34.26 0.66 -1.74
CA GLN A 11 35.32 0.52 -2.74
C GLN A 11 35.21 -0.78 -3.57
N ASN A 12 34.66 -1.85 -3.00
CA ASN A 12 34.56 -3.14 -3.67
C ASN A 12 33.25 -3.88 -3.37
N LEU A 13 32.13 -3.14 -3.37
CA LEU A 13 30.84 -3.66 -2.92
C LEU A 13 30.41 -4.92 -3.69
N GLY A 14 30.63 -4.95 -5.02
CA GLY A 14 30.26 -6.09 -5.84
C GLY A 14 30.97 -7.39 -5.43
N SER A 15 32.25 -7.33 -5.05
CA SER A 15 32.99 -8.50 -4.56
C SER A 15 32.44 -8.99 -3.21
N TRP A 16 32.16 -8.05 -2.30
CA TRP A 16 31.59 -8.38 -0.99
C TRP A 16 30.18 -8.99 -1.12
N LEU A 17 29.35 -8.48 -2.02
CA LEU A 17 28.03 -9.04 -2.30
C LEU A 17 28.10 -10.45 -2.90
N LYS A 18 29.03 -10.71 -3.83
CA LYS A 18 29.24 -12.06 -4.38
C LYS A 18 29.60 -13.07 -3.31
N ARG A 19 30.50 -12.69 -2.40
CA ARG A 19 30.91 -13.53 -1.27
C ARG A 19 29.76 -13.75 -0.29
N ALA A 20 29.00 -12.71 0.03
CA ALA A 20 27.81 -12.83 0.88
C ALA A 20 26.74 -13.73 0.25
N ALA A 21 26.54 -13.62 -1.08
CA ALA A 21 25.64 -14.49 -1.83
C ALA A 21 26.12 -15.96 -1.87
N ALA A 22 27.43 -16.19 -1.80
CA ALA A 22 28.02 -17.53 -1.66
C ALA A 22 27.90 -18.11 -0.24
N GLY A 23 27.26 -17.39 0.68
CA GLY A 23 27.05 -17.82 2.07
C GLY A 23 28.16 -17.38 3.03
N GLU A 24 29.12 -16.56 2.59
CA GLU A 24 30.12 -16.01 3.50
C GLU A 24 29.51 -14.94 4.43
N ASP A 25 29.87 -15.04 5.70
CA ASP A 25 29.37 -14.14 6.73
C ASP A 25 30.13 -12.80 6.71
N ILE A 26 29.54 -11.80 6.06
CA ILE A 26 30.11 -10.46 5.85
C ILE A 26 29.26 -9.38 6.53
N GLY A 27 29.90 -8.52 7.32
CA GLY A 27 29.27 -7.39 8.01
C GLY A 27 29.89 -6.04 7.65
N VAL A 28 29.07 -4.99 7.63
CA VAL A 28 29.52 -3.60 7.47
C VAL A 28 29.28 -2.84 8.77
N ILE A 29 30.32 -2.24 9.30
CA ILE A 29 30.26 -1.39 10.49
C ILE A 29 29.64 -0.05 10.08
N PHE A 30 28.55 0.33 10.74
CA PHE A 30 27.85 1.59 10.55
C PHE A 30 27.49 2.19 11.91
N GLY A 31 28.27 3.20 12.32
CA GLY A 31 28.16 3.78 13.67
C GLY A 31 28.51 2.75 14.74
N ASP A 32 27.57 2.52 15.66
CA ASP A 32 27.64 1.55 16.76
C ASP A 32 27.14 0.14 16.37
N LYS A 33 26.76 -0.07 15.10
CA LYS A 33 26.15 -1.31 14.61
C LYS A 33 27.00 -2.02 13.57
N VAL A 34 26.76 -3.33 13.45
CA VAL A 34 27.25 -4.15 12.35
C VAL A 34 26.05 -4.65 11.55
N ILE A 35 26.02 -4.30 10.26
CA ILE A 35 24.97 -4.70 9.33
C ILE A 35 25.45 -5.92 8.55
N ALA A 36 24.83 -7.07 8.76
CA ALA A 36 25.15 -8.30 8.03
C ALA A 36 24.57 -8.28 6.61
N LEU A 37 25.38 -8.61 5.62
CA LEU A 37 24.94 -8.80 4.24
C LEU A 37 24.40 -10.22 4.09
N ARG A 38 23.12 -10.35 3.75
CA ARG A 38 22.51 -11.64 3.43
C ARG A 38 21.79 -11.55 2.09
N PRO A 39 21.94 -12.54 1.20
CA PRO A 39 21.10 -12.63 0.04
C PRO A 39 19.65 -12.80 0.50
N VAL A 40 18.77 -12.01 -0.09
CA VAL A 40 17.32 -12.11 0.12
C VAL A 40 16.71 -12.37 -1.24
N GLU A 41 15.93 -13.44 -1.36
CA GLU A 41 15.15 -13.70 -2.56
C GLU A 41 14.09 -12.60 -2.68
N VAL A 42 14.24 -11.76 -3.70
CA VAL A 42 13.24 -10.76 -4.05
C VAL A 42 12.28 -11.42 -5.01
N PHE A 43 11.12 -11.85 -4.49
CA PHE A 43 10.03 -12.31 -5.32
C PHE A 43 9.37 -11.10 -5.98
N SER A 44 9.51 -10.98 -7.31
CA SER A 44 8.73 -10.05 -8.13
C SER A 44 7.34 -10.62 -8.46
N ALA A 45 6.77 -11.42 -7.55
CA ALA A 45 5.37 -11.80 -7.64
C ALA A 45 4.59 -10.64 -7.00
N ASP A 46 3.84 -9.95 -7.83
CA ASP A 46 2.94 -8.87 -7.44
C ASP A 46 2.22 -9.23 -6.15
N TYR A 47 2.25 -8.33 -5.18
CA TYR A 47 1.69 -8.50 -3.83
C TYR A 47 0.27 -9.12 -3.82
N ALA A 48 -0.50 -8.93 -4.91
CA ALA A 48 -1.82 -9.50 -5.13
C ALA A 48 -1.85 -11.04 -5.26
N GLU A 49 -0.84 -11.67 -5.88
CA GLU A 49 -0.81 -13.12 -6.08
C GLU A 49 -0.59 -13.87 -4.77
N ARG A 50 0.16 -13.29 -3.83
CA ARG A 50 0.46 -13.91 -2.53
C ARG A 50 -0.65 -13.73 -1.49
N GLU A 51 -1.23 -12.55 -1.42
CA GLU A 51 -2.20 -12.23 -0.36
C GLU A 51 -3.63 -12.66 -0.73
N TYR A 52 -3.99 -12.54 -2.02
CA TYR A 52 -5.34 -12.85 -2.50
C TYR A 52 -5.41 -14.09 -3.38
N GLY A 53 -4.28 -14.75 -3.68
CA GLY A 53 -4.24 -15.93 -4.56
C GLY A 53 -4.69 -15.63 -6.00
N MET A 54 -4.76 -14.35 -6.37
CA MET A 54 -5.28 -13.92 -7.66
C MET A 54 -4.13 -13.64 -8.61
N THR A 55 -4.18 -14.31 -9.76
CA THR A 55 -3.26 -14.03 -10.87
C THR A 55 -3.45 -12.59 -11.38
N SER A 56 -2.41 -12.01 -11.98
CA SER A 56 -2.47 -10.66 -12.58
C SER A 56 -3.66 -10.43 -13.53
N THR A 57 -4.12 -11.48 -14.23
CA THR A 57 -5.29 -11.43 -15.14
C THR A 57 -6.62 -11.38 -14.39
N GLU A 58 -6.71 -12.04 -13.24
CA GLU A 58 -7.88 -12.01 -12.35
C GLU A 58 -8.01 -10.65 -11.67
N VAL A 59 -6.89 -10.07 -11.23
CA VAL A 59 -6.85 -8.70 -10.68
C VAL A 59 -7.32 -7.68 -11.72
N ALA A 60 -6.84 -7.78 -12.96
CA ALA A 60 -7.27 -6.89 -14.04
C ALA A 60 -8.77 -7.05 -14.37
N SER A 61 -9.28 -8.28 -14.29
CA SER A 61 -10.71 -8.57 -14.51
C SER A 61 -11.58 -8.02 -13.37
N ALA A 62 -11.14 -8.15 -12.13
CA ALA A 62 -11.81 -7.60 -10.96
C ALA A 62 -11.83 -6.06 -11.01
N ALA A 63 -10.69 -5.43 -11.34
CA ALA A 63 -10.61 -3.97 -11.49
C ALA A 63 -11.59 -3.44 -12.55
N LYS A 64 -11.73 -4.13 -13.69
CA LYS A 64 -12.72 -3.77 -14.73
C LYS A 64 -14.16 -3.88 -14.23
N ARG A 65 -14.49 -4.93 -13.47
CA ARG A 65 -15.84 -5.10 -12.89
C ARG A 65 -16.14 -3.99 -11.88
N ILE A 66 -15.22 -3.72 -10.97
CA ILE A 66 -15.37 -2.66 -9.96
C ILE A 66 -15.52 -1.30 -10.64
N ALA A 67 -14.71 -0.98 -11.65
CA ALA A 67 -14.84 0.26 -12.40
C ALA A 67 -16.22 0.40 -13.08
N ALA A 68 -16.75 -0.70 -13.63
CA ALA A 68 -18.09 -0.72 -14.22
C ALA A 68 -19.20 -0.55 -13.17
N GLU A 69 -19.06 -1.17 -11.99
CA GLU A 69 -20.00 -1.02 -10.87
C GLU A 69 -20.00 0.41 -10.31
N VAL A 70 -18.82 1.02 -10.15
CA VAL A 70 -18.69 2.42 -9.73
C VAL A 70 -19.32 3.36 -10.76
N ALA A 71 -19.04 3.16 -12.05
CA ALA A 71 -19.65 3.94 -13.12
C ALA A 71 -21.18 3.78 -13.17
N ALA A 72 -21.70 2.59 -12.86
CA ALA A 72 -23.14 2.37 -12.75
C ALA A 72 -23.72 3.04 -11.49
N ALA A 73 -22.99 3.03 -10.38
CA ALA A 73 -23.38 3.62 -9.10
C ALA A 73 -23.33 5.16 -9.08
N GLU A 74 -22.56 5.80 -9.97
CA GLU A 74 -22.53 7.28 -10.14
C GLU A 74 -23.88 7.88 -10.61
N THR A 75 -24.93 7.07 -10.78
CA THR A 75 -26.28 7.54 -11.07
C THR A 75 -27.19 7.73 -9.85
N VAL A 76 -26.67 7.64 -8.62
CA VAL A 76 -27.43 8.11 -7.44
C VAL A 76 -27.53 9.65 -7.51
N LYS A 77 -28.56 10.15 -8.18
CA LYS A 77 -28.96 11.55 -8.10
C LYS A 77 -29.15 11.90 -6.64
N PHE A 78 -28.21 12.65 -6.07
CA PHE A 78 -28.39 13.29 -4.78
C PHE A 78 -29.69 14.10 -4.85
N THR A 79 -30.72 13.63 -4.15
CA THR A 79 -32.00 14.31 -4.03
C THR A 79 -31.88 15.20 -2.79
N PRO A 80 -31.67 16.52 -2.93
CA PRO A 80 -31.64 17.41 -1.78
C PRO A 80 -33.08 17.54 -1.31
N GLY A 81 -33.48 16.78 -0.30
CA GLY A 81 -34.87 16.82 0.16
C GLY A 81 -35.14 16.19 1.52
N LEU A 82 -34.33 15.24 2.00
CA LEU A 82 -34.66 14.59 3.27
C LEU A 82 -34.28 15.43 4.51
N LEU A 83 -33.39 16.41 4.38
CA LEU A 83 -32.96 17.31 5.46
C LEU A 83 -32.88 18.78 5.03
N ALA A 84 -33.60 19.18 3.97
CA ALA A 84 -33.75 20.59 3.65
C ALA A 84 -34.76 21.22 4.62
N ARG A 85 -34.36 22.32 5.29
CA ARG A 85 -35.23 23.16 6.13
C ARG A 85 -36.45 23.74 5.38
N GLU A 86 -36.55 23.49 4.09
CA GLU A 86 -37.60 23.97 3.17
C GLU A 86 -38.70 22.93 2.92
N SER A 87 -38.77 21.88 3.75
CA SER A 87 -39.97 21.04 3.84
C SER A 87 -41.15 21.89 4.31
N THR A 88 -42.09 22.17 3.40
CA THR A 88 -43.38 22.85 3.65
C THR A 88 -44.28 22.15 4.68
N ALA A 89 -43.84 21.01 5.23
CA ALA A 89 -44.51 20.30 6.32
C ALA A 89 -44.26 20.91 7.72
N HIS A 90 -43.36 21.89 7.88
CA HIS A 90 -43.33 22.76 9.08
C HIS A 90 -44.47 23.78 9.03
N LYS A 91 -45.68 23.23 9.01
CA LYS A 91 -46.97 23.89 9.06
C LYS A 91 -47.03 24.73 10.34
N LYS A 92 -47.24 26.05 10.16
CA LYS A 92 -47.96 26.96 11.07
C LYS A 92 -48.29 26.36 12.45
N VAL A 93 -47.42 26.55 13.43
CA VAL A 93 -47.80 26.38 14.84
C VAL A 93 -48.26 27.76 15.34
N PRO A 94 -49.55 27.96 15.69
CA PRO A 94 -50.02 29.24 16.19
C PRO A 94 -49.43 29.49 17.58
N ARG A 95 -48.73 30.62 17.75
CA ARG A 95 -48.25 31.07 19.05
C ARG A 95 -49.44 31.47 19.93
N ARG A 96 -49.81 30.61 20.88
CA ARG A 96 -50.69 30.98 22.01
C ARG A 96 -49.97 32.06 22.83
N ARG A 97 -50.45 33.30 22.77
CA ARG A 97 -50.06 34.34 23.75
C ARG A 97 -50.74 34.02 25.08
N LYS A 98 -49.94 33.98 26.15
CA LYS A 98 -50.42 34.19 27.52
C LYS A 98 -50.60 35.69 27.75
#